data_AF-A0A1B6E7F7-F1
#
_entry.id   AF-A0A1B6E7F7-F1
#
_cell.length_a   1.000
_cell.length_b   1.000
_cell.length_c   1.000
_cell.angle_alpha   90.00
_cell.angle_beta   90.00
_cell.angle_gamma   90.00
#
_symmetry.space_group_name_H-M   'P 1'
#
loop_
_entity.id
_entity.type
_entity.pdbx_description
1 polymer ?
#
loop_
_entity_poly.entity_id
_entity_poly.type
_entity_poly.pdbx_seq_one_letter_code
_entity_poly.pdbx_strand_id
1 'polypeptide(L)'
;MLGKYISQCGLFIDAELNFLGATSNGLIDDDGIVEIKCPSSAKNMTPEEAILAKKFTFWKVTKTGEIGSVNENHNFYFQIQGQLLITHRKYCEFALWTPKGLKLQHIEKNDQLWNEKMKMKLEMFYMNCMLPELIDPRHTRTMVIRDPAYILQAQKLENKNKFISKIFIYLIHYLFYYFIFVIINFI
;
A
#
# COMPACT_ATOMS: atom_id res chain seq x y z
N MET A 1 10.54 -6.94 -22.01
CA MET A 1 9.17 -6.37 -22.11
C MET A 1 8.20 -7.47 -21.75
N LEU A 2 7.12 -7.21 -21.00
CA LEU A 2 6.18 -8.24 -20.52
C LEU A 2 5.47 -9.00 -21.66
N GLY A 3 5.38 -8.42 -22.86
CA GLY A 3 4.71 -9.05 -24.01
C GLY A 3 3.19 -9.18 -23.85
N LYS A 4 2.62 -8.58 -22.79
CA LYS A 4 1.19 -8.57 -22.48
C LYS A 4 0.60 -7.21 -22.76
N TYR A 5 -0.68 -7.19 -23.15
CA TYR A 5 -1.45 -5.96 -23.27
C TYR A 5 -1.81 -5.45 -21.87
N ILE A 6 -1.65 -4.15 -21.65
CA ILE A 6 -1.98 -3.50 -20.38
C ILE A 6 -3.04 -2.45 -20.67
N SER A 7 -4.23 -2.63 -20.08
CA SER A 7 -5.31 -1.65 -20.17
C SER A 7 -5.24 -0.65 -19.02
N GLN A 8 -5.61 0.60 -19.29
CA GLN A 8 -5.75 1.62 -18.25
C GLN A 8 -6.98 1.33 -17.38
N CYS A 9 -6.92 1.72 -16.11
CA CYS A 9 -8.03 1.56 -15.17
C CYS A 9 -8.17 2.77 -14.25
N GLY A 10 -9.39 2.95 -13.73
CA GLY A 10 -9.70 3.93 -12.69
C GLY A 10 -9.75 3.30 -11.30
N LEU A 11 -10.60 3.87 -10.45
CA LEU A 11 -10.87 3.36 -9.12
C LEU A 11 -11.83 2.17 -9.20
N PHE A 12 -11.48 1.07 -8.52
CA PHE A 12 -12.37 -0.04 -8.22
C PHE A 12 -12.89 0.11 -6.81
N ILE A 13 -14.17 -0.21 -6.60
CA ILE A 13 -14.80 -0.33 -5.28
C ILE A 13 -15.09 -1.80 -5.04
N ASP A 14 -14.76 -2.28 -3.85
CA ASP A 14 -15.02 -3.67 -3.46
C ASP A 14 -16.53 -3.93 -3.42
N ALA A 15 -16.96 -5.06 -3.99
CA ALA A 15 -18.39 -5.38 -4.12
C ALA A 15 -19.05 -5.74 -2.77
N GLU A 16 -18.29 -6.24 -1.80
CA GLU A 16 -18.81 -6.63 -0.48
C GLU A 16 -18.52 -5.55 0.55
N LEU A 17 -17.31 -5.01 0.53
CA LEU A 17 -16.81 -3.99 1.45
C LEU A 17 -16.78 -2.63 0.73
N ASN A 18 -17.94 -2.10 0.35
CA ASN A 18 -18.12 -0.88 -0.47
C ASN A 18 -17.37 0.39 0.00
N PHE A 19 -16.80 0.38 1.20
CA PHE A 19 -15.95 1.43 1.73
C PHE A 19 -14.46 1.27 1.40
N LEU A 20 -14.09 0.16 0.75
CA LEU A 20 -12.75 -0.11 0.26
C LEU A 20 -12.69 0.16 -1.24
N GLY A 21 -11.62 0.83 -1.63
CA GLY A 21 -11.33 1.11 -3.03
C GLY A 21 -9.84 0.97 -3.32
N ALA A 22 -9.53 0.65 -4.57
CA ALA A 22 -8.17 0.51 -5.05
C ALA A 22 -8.03 0.92 -6.51
N THR A 23 -6.87 1.48 -6.82
CA THR A 23 -6.43 1.79 -8.19
C THR A 23 -5.11 1.08 -8.42
N SER A 24 -4.95 0.39 -9.54
CA SER A 24 -3.67 -0.14 -10.02
C SER A 24 -3.12 0.73 -11.17
N ASN A 25 -1.86 0.52 -11.56
CA ASN A 25 -1.31 1.22 -12.73
C ASN A 25 -1.87 0.70 -14.07
N GLY A 26 -2.44 -0.50 -14.09
CA GLY A 26 -3.15 -1.06 -15.23
C GLY A 26 -3.60 -2.50 -14.98
N LEU A 27 -4.40 -3.02 -15.90
CA LEU A 27 -4.91 -4.39 -15.86
C LEU A 27 -4.25 -5.22 -16.96
N ILE A 28 -3.89 -6.45 -16.62
CA ILE A 28 -3.29 -7.44 -17.48
C ILE A 28 -4.34 -8.52 -17.72
N ASP A 29 -4.88 -8.56 -18.93
CA ASP A 29 -5.96 -9.47 -19.30
C ASP A 29 -7.10 -9.41 -18.25
N ASP A 30 -7.72 -10.55 -17.96
CA ASP A 30 -8.79 -10.65 -16.96
C ASP A 30 -8.27 -10.85 -15.53
N ASP A 31 -7.09 -11.48 -15.39
CA ASP A 31 -6.63 -12.04 -14.12
C ASP A 31 -5.54 -11.24 -13.41
N GLY A 32 -4.89 -10.30 -14.10
CA GLY A 32 -3.68 -9.64 -13.61
C GLY A 32 -3.82 -8.12 -13.43
N ILE A 33 -3.01 -7.56 -12.54
CA ILE A 33 -2.74 -6.12 -12.46
C ILE A 33 -1.26 -5.82 -12.68
N VAL A 34 -0.95 -4.57 -13.00
CA VAL A 34 0.41 -4.04 -12.93
C VAL A 34 0.49 -2.93 -11.88
N GLU A 35 1.56 -2.95 -11.08
CA GLU A 35 1.89 -1.87 -10.14
C GLU A 35 3.35 -1.46 -10.38
N ILE A 36 3.56 -0.20 -10.74
CA ILE A 36 4.84 0.36 -11.15
C ILE A 36 5.28 1.39 -10.12
N LYS A 37 6.48 1.21 -9.56
CA LYS A 37 7.14 2.20 -8.72
C LYS A 37 8.36 2.79 -9.43
N CYS A 38 8.47 4.11 -9.35
CA CYS A 38 9.60 4.88 -9.90
C CYS A 38 10.16 5.82 -8.80
N PRO A 39 10.97 5.31 -7.87
CA PRO A 39 11.53 6.14 -6.81
C PRO A 39 12.58 7.11 -7.38
N SER A 40 12.40 8.41 -7.14
CA SER A 40 13.34 9.45 -7.58
C SER A 40 14.74 9.28 -7.00
N SER A 41 14.86 8.67 -5.81
CA SER A 41 16.13 8.30 -5.18
C SER A 41 16.96 7.29 -5.98
N ALA A 42 16.35 6.58 -6.93
CA ALA A 42 16.99 5.61 -7.80
C ALA A 42 17.21 6.12 -9.24
N LYS A 43 16.98 7.41 -9.52
CA LYS A 43 17.05 7.98 -10.88
C LYS A 43 18.34 7.65 -11.63
N ASN A 44 19.46 7.61 -10.91
CA ASN A 44 20.79 7.37 -11.48
C ASN A 44 21.31 5.94 -11.22
N MET A 45 20.45 5.01 -10.82
CA MET A 45 20.78 3.64 -10.46
C MET A 45 19.99 2.64 -11.32
N THR A 46 20.55 1.46 -11.58
CA THR A 46 19.72 0.32 -12.00
C THR A 46 18.78 -0.08 -10.86
N PRO A 47 17.67 -0.79 -11.13
CA PRO A 47 16.81 -1.32 -10.07
C PRO A 47 17.58 -2.14 -9.03
N GLU A 48 18.51 -2.98 -9.47
CA GLU A 48 19.35 -3.83 -8.62
C GLU A 48 20.24 -2.98 -7.70
N GLU A 49 20.94 -1.98 -8.26
CA GLU A 49 21.77 -1.05 -7.48
C GLU A 49 20.94 -0.32 -6.42
N ALA A 50 19.73 0.12 -6.77
CA ALA A 50 18.84 0.81 -5.83
C ALA A 50 18.39 -0.09 -4.67
N ILE A 51 18.15 -1.37 -4.93
CA ILE A 51 17.79 -2.36 -3.90
C ILE A 51 18.98 -2.63 -2.98
N LEU A 52 20.16 -2.90 -3.54
CA LEU A 52 21.37 -3.18 -2.78
C LEU A 52 21.81 -1.97 -1.94
N ALA A 53 21.65 -0.77 -2.47
CA ALA A 53 21.88 0.48 -1.75
C ALA A 53 20.77 0.85 -0.74
N LYS A 54 19.76 -0.02 -0.56
CA LYS A 54 18.59 0.17 0.32
C LYS A 54 17.81 1.46 0.02
N LYS A 55 17.86 1.96 -1.21
CA LYS A 55 17.04 3.08 -1.69
C LYS A 55 15.61 2.63 -2.00
N PHE A 56 15.41 1.33 -2.20
CA PHE A 56 14.10 0.70 -2.37
C PHE A 56 14.07 -0.64 -1.63
N THR A 57 13.28 -0.74 -0.55
CA THR A 57 13.35 -1.84 0.43
C THR A 57 12.28 -2.92 0.26
N PHE A 58 11.77 -3.08 -0.95
CA PHE A 58 10.71 -4.06 -1.23
C PHE A 58 11.22 -5.50 -1.30
N TRP A 59 12.45 -5.72 -1.77
CA TRP A 59 13.14 -7.01 -1.69
C TRP A 59 14.06 -7.04 -0.47
N LYS A 60 14.18 -8.21 0.17
CA LYS A 60 15.16 -8.44 1.23
C LYS A 60 16.56 -8.47 0.62
N VAL A 61 17.55 -7.96 1.34
CA VAL A 61 18.97 -8.08 0.97
C VAL A 61 19.63 -9.03 1.96
N THR A 62 20.29 -10.07 1.46
CA THR A 62 20.99 -11.06 2.29
C THR A 62 22.20 -10.42 2.97
N LYS A 63 22.76 -11.11 3.98
CA LYS A 63 24.01 -10.67 4.62
C LYS A 63 25.20 -10.62 3.64
N THR A 64 25.15 -11.43 2.58
CA THR A 64 26.15 -11.48 1.50
C THR A 64 25.99 -10.36 0.48
N GLY A 65 24.95 -9.52 0.58
CA GLY A 65 24.72 -8.41 -0.34
C GLY A 65 24.01 -8.83 -1.62
N GLU A 66 23.20 -9.89 -1.57
CA GLU A 66 22.42 -10.39 -2.71
C GLU A 66 20.95 -10.03 -2.54
N ILE A 67 20.25 -9.84 -3.67
CA ILE A 67 18.81 -9.56 -3.68
C ILE A 67 18.05 -10.87 -3.44
N GLY A 68 17.37 -10.95 -2.31
CA GLY A 68 16.56 -12.08 -1.89
C GLY A 68 15.08 -11.93 -2.25
N SER A 69 14.23 -12.63 -1.50
CA SER A 69 12.78 -12.65 -1.70
C SER A 69 12.10 -11.32 -1.36
N VAL A 70 10.87 -11.16 -1.83
CA VAL A 70 10.01 -10.03 -1.48
C VAL A 70 9.84 -9.94 0.04
N ASN A 71 9.83 -8.71 0.54
CA ASN A 71 9.46 -8.43 1.92
C ASN A 71 7.93 -8.35 2.03
N GLU A 72 7.32 -9.47 2.41
CA GLU A 72 5.86 -9.56 2.60
C GLU A 72 5.32 -8.69 3.74
N ASN A 73 6.19 -8.14 4.60
CA ASN A 73 5.81 -7.16 5.62
C ASN A 73 5.98 -5.71 5.13
N HIS A 74 6.26 -5.49 3.85
CA HIS A 74 6.42 -4.15 3.29
C HIS A 74 5.07 -3.52 2.95
N ASN A 75 4.93 -2.20 3.13
CA ASN A 75 3.69 -1.45 2.84
C ASN A 75 3.18 -1.70 1.41
N PHE A 76 4.06 -1.70 0.41
CA PHE A 76 3.69 -2.04 -0.98
C PHE A 76 3.19 -3.48 -1.16
N TYR A 77 3.60 -4.43 -0.32
CA TYR A 77 3.04 -5.79 -0.41
C TYR A 77 1.57 -5.78 0.02
N PHE A 78 1.26 -5.12 1.15
CA PHE A 78 -0.12 -4.90 1.57
C PHE A 78 -0.93 -4.08 0.57
N GLN A 79 -0.32 -3.09 -0.12
CA GLN A 79 -0.95 -2.37 -1.24
C GLN A 79 -1.45 -3.35 -2.30
N ILE A 80 -0.54 -4.20 -2.78
CA ILE A 80 -0.77 -5.10 -3.90
C ILE A 80 -1.82 -6.15 -3.52
N GLN A 81 -1.72 -6.71 -2.31
CA GLN A 81 -2.71 -7.68 -1.83
C GLN A 81 -4.11 -7.06 -1.71
N GLY A 82 -4.21 -5.81 -1.25
CA GLY A 82 -5.46 -5.06 -1.25
C GLY A 82 -6.01 -4.80 -2.66
N GLN A 83 -5.15 -4.37 -3.59
CA GLN A 83 -5.53 -4.18 -5.00
C GLN A 83 -6.04 -5.48 -5.62
N LEU A 84 -5.35 -6.61 -5.41
CA LEU A 84 -5.75 -7.91 -5.95
C LEU A 84 -7.10 -8.37 -5.43
N LEU A 85 -7.35 -8.19 -4.13
CA LEU A 85 -8.63 -8.53 -3.53
C LEU A 85 -9.77 -7.67 -4.12
N ILE A 86 -9.64 -6.34 -4.04
CA ILE A 86 -10.69 -5.39 -4.43
C ILE A 86 -11.01 -5.49 -5.93
N THR A 87 -10.00 -5.78 -6.75
CA THR A 87 -10.18 -5.93 -8.19
C THR A 87 -10.56 -7.35 -8.62
N HIS A 88 -10.72 -8.27 -7.66
CA HIS A 88 -10.97 -9.71 -7.86
C HIS A 88 -10.00 -10.39 -8.83
N ARG A 89 -8.71 -10.01 -8.76
CA ARG A 89 -7.64 -10.53 -9.61
C ARG A 89 -6.71 -11.47 -8.87
N LYS A 90 -5.96 -12.26 -9.64
CA LYS A 90 -5.16 -13.38 -9.13
C LYS A 90 -3.71 -12.98 -8.87
N TYR A 91 -3.13 -12.11 -9.70
CA TYR A 91 -1.72 -11.77 -9.59
C TYR A 91 -1.41 -10.33 -9.98
N CYS A 92 -0.27 -9.85 -9.52
CA CYS A 92 0.31 -8.56 -9.86
C CYS A 92 1.69 -8.75 -10.48
N GLU A 93 1.93 -8.11 -11.62
CA GLU A 93 3.27 -7.85 -12.12
C GLU A 93 3.77 -6.54 -11.48
N PHE A 94 4.55 -6.67 -10.41
CA PHE A 94 5.16 -5.53 -9.75
C PHE A 94 6.43 -5.10 -10.49
N ALA A 95 6.56 -3.82 -10.79
CA ALA A 95 7.67 -3.27 -11.53
C ALA A 95 8.39 -2.16 -10.73
N LEU A 96 9.69 -2.35 -10.49
CA LEU A 96 10.58 -1.26 -10.12
C LEU A 96 11.22 -0.71 -11.39
N TRP A 97 10.79 0.47 -11.81
CA TRP A 97 11.35 1.16 -12.97
C TRP A 97 12.33 2.24 -12.54
N THR A 98 13.46 2.29 -13.23
CA THR A 98 14.39 3.43 -13.21
C THR A 98 14.75 3.81 -14.66
N PRO A 99 15.31 5.00 -14.89
CA PRO A 99 15.83 5.34 -16.22
C PRO A 99 16.92 4.39 -16.74
N LYS A 100 17.52 3.57 -15.86
CA LYS A 100 18.58 2.61 -16.20
C LYS A 100 18.10 1.17 -16.32
N GLY A 101 16.83 0.87 -16.05
CA GLY A 101 16.33 -0.49 -16.17
C GLY A 101 14.98 -0.74 -15.53
N LEU A 102 14.54 -1.99 -15.64
CA LEU A 102 13.27 -2.46 -15.10
C LEU A 102 13.49 -3.80 -14.40
N LYS A 103 13.06 -3.89 -13.14
CA LYS A 103 12.97 -5.17 -12.41
C LYS A 103 11.51 -5.52 -12.21
N LEU A 104 11.15 -6.74 -12.64
CA LEU A 104 9.82 -7.29 -12.48
C LEU A 104 9.78 -8.31 -11.33
N GLN A 105 8.62 -8.40 -10.69
CA GLN A 105 8.30 -9.37 -9.67
C GLN A 105 6.85 -9.78 -9.80
N HIS A 106 6.63 -11.06 -10.08
CA HIS A 106 5.32 -11.68 -10.05
C HIS A 106 4.89 -11.89 -8.59
N ILE A 107 3.67 -11.49 -8.23
CA ILE A 107 3.10 -11.61 -6.89
C ILE A 107 1.70 -12.18 -7.00
N GLU A 108 1.49 -13.34 -6.38
CA GLU A 108 0.19 -13.99 -6.30
C GLU A 108 -0.65 -13.39 -5.17
N LYS A 109 -1.98 -13.42 -5.35
CA LYS A 109 -2.93 -13.07 -4.30
C LYS A 109 -2.80 -14.05 -3.12
N ASN A 110 -2.79 -13.50 -1.92
CA ASN A 110 -2.66 -14.21 -0.67
C ASN A 110 -3.91 -13.96 0.20
N ASP A 111 -4.92 -14.82 0.00
CA ASP A 111 -6.19 -14.73 0.73
C ASP A 111 -6.02 -14.98 2.24
N GLN A 112 -5.00 -15.75 2.64
CA GLN A 112 -4.70 -15.97 4.06
C GLN A 112 -4.23 -14.67 4.74
N LEU A 113 -3.32 -13.93 4.10
CA LEU A 113 -2.87 -12.62 4.60
C LEU A 113 -4.04 -11.66 4.78
N TRP A 114 -4.95 -11.64 3.81
CA TRP A 114 -6.13 -10.80 3.86
C TRP A 114 -6.99 -11.12 5.08
N ASN A 115 -7.39 -12.40 5.22
CA ASN A 115 -8.29 -12.86 6.26
C ASN A 115 -7.67 -12.74 7.66
N GLU A 116 -6.39 -13.03 7.80
CA GLU A 116 -5.72 -13.08 9.11
C GLU A 116 -5.19 -11.72 9.57
N LYS A 117 -4.80 -10.82 8.65
CA LYS A 117 -4.06 -9.60 9.01
C LYS A 117 -4.67 -8.29 8.53
N MET A 118 -5.41 -8.28 7.44
CA MET A 118 -5.85 -7.04 6.79
C MET A 118 -7.32 -6.71 7.08
N LYS A 119 -8.24 -7.61 6.77
CA LYS A 119 -9.69 -7.36 6.72
C LYS A 119 -10.21 -6.68 7.99
N MET A 120 -10.03 -7.32 9.14
CA MET A 120 -10.53 -6.81 10.42
C MET A 120 -9.95 -5.43 10.78
N LYS A 121 -8.66 -5.19 10.50
CA LYS A 121 -8.03 -3.90 10.78
C LYS A 121 -8.61 -2.78 9.91
N LEU A 122 -8.85 -3.07 8.63
CA LEU A 122 -9.43 -2.12 7.69
C LEU A 122 -10.89 -1.80 8.03
N GLU A 123 -11.68 -2.83 8.36
CA GLU A 123 -13.07 -2.68 8.84
C GLU A 123 -13.14 -1.83 10.11
N MET A 124 -12.32 -2.16 11.12
CA MET A 124 -12.28 -1.40 12.37
C MET A 124 -11.84 0.05 12.14
N PHE A 125 -10.85 0.29 11.28
CA PHE A 125 -10.40 1.63 10.95
C PHE A 125 -11.51 2.43 10.25
N TYR A 126 -12.21 1.81 9.29
CA TYR A 126 -13.31 2.48 8.61
C TYR A 126 -14.44 2.82 9.61
N MET A 127 -14.94 1.83 10.34
CA MET A 127 -16.10 1.98 11.21
C MET A 127 -15.85 2.90 12.40
N ASN A 128 -14.67 2.84 13.01
CA ASN A 128 -14.41 3.53 14.27
C ASN A 128 -13.61 4.83 14.10
N CYS A 129 -12.92 5.03 12.98
CA CYS A 129 -12.09 6.21 12.75
C CYS A 129 -12.62 7.07 11.58
N MET A 130 -12.75 6.46 10.40
CA MET A 130 -13.14 7.22 9.19
C MET A 130 -14.61 7.63 9.19
N LEU A 131 -15.52 6.68 9.39
CA LEU A 131 -16.95 6.90 9.30
C LEU A 131 -17.46 7.98 10.28
N PRO A 132 -17.02 8.04 11.56
CA PRO A 132 -17.41 9.12 12.46
C PRO A 132 -16.94 10.50 11.99
N GLU A 133 -15.76 10.59 11.36
CA GLU A 133 -15.26 11.86 10.81
C GLU A 133 -15.88 12.23 9.46
N LEU A 134 -16.43 11.27 8.73
CA LEU A 134 -17.23 11.53 7.53
C LEU A 134 -18.63 12.07 7.88
N ILE A 135 -19.29 11.50 8.90
CA ILE A 135 -20.66 11.86 9.29
C ILE A 135 -20.69 13.12 10.17
N ASP A 136 -19.77 13.25 11.13
CA ASP A 136 -19.68 14.42 12.02
C ASP A 136 -18.23 14.91 12.14
N PRO A 137 -17.73 15.63 11.12
CA PRO A 137 -16.35 16.09 11.07
C PRO A 137 -15.99 16.97 12.27
N ARG A 138 -14.93 16.59 12.99
CA ARG A 138 -14.36 17.37 14.11
C ARG A 138 -13.24 18.28 13.66
N HIS A 139 -12.45 17.85 12.67
CA HIS A 139 -11.29 18.60 12.20
C HIS A 139 -11.67 20.00 11.70
N THR A 140 -12.76 20.11 10.93
CA THR A 140 -13.27 21.39 10.40
C THR A 140 -13.77 22.35 11.48
N ARG A 141 -14.01 21.86 12.69
CA ARG A 141 -14.43 22.63 13.87
C ARG A 141 -13.29 22.84 14.88
N THR A 142 -12.05 22.52 14.50
CA THR A 142 -10.86 22.62 15.39
C THR A 142 -11.00 21.75 16.64
N MET A 143 -11.77 20.66 16.55
CA MET A 143 -11.92 19.70 17.65
C MET A 143 -10.94 18.54 17.49
N VAL A 144 -10.59 17.91 18.62
CA VAL A 144 -9.74 16.72 18.64
C VAL A 144 -10.47 15.54 17.98
N ILE A 145 -9.77 14.85 17.07
CA ILE A 145 -10.26 13.70 16.32
C ILE A 145 -10.61 12.53 17.26
N ARG A 146 -11.66 11.79 16.91
CA ARG A 146 -12.11 10.61 17.67
C ARG A 146 -11.20 9.41 17.42
N ASP A 147 -10.02 9.39 18.04
CA ASP A 147 -9.18 8.20 18.01
C ASP A 147 -9.60 7.19 19.08
N PRO A 148 -9.97 5.95 18.72
CA PRO A 148 -10.26 4.90 19.68
C PRO A 148 -8.98 4.46 20.42
N ALA A 149 -9.15 3.81 21.58
CA ALA A 149 -8.04 3.47 22.48
C ALA A 149 -6.90 2.68 21.80
N TYR A 150 -7.22 1.77 20.88
CA TYR A 150 -6.23 0.99 20.15
C TYR A 150 -5.38 1.84 19.19
N ILE A 151 -5.96 2.88 18.57
CA ILE A 151 -5.22 3.84 17.74
C ILE A 151 -4.28 4.68 18.62
N LEU A 152 -4.77 5.20 19.74
CA LEU A 152 -3.95 5.96 20.69
C LEU A 152 -2.79 5.12 21.25
N GLN A 153 -3.02 3.83 21.49
CA GLN A 153 -1.97 2.89 21.91
C GLN A 153 -0.94 2.66 20.80
N ALA A 154 -1.39 2.42 19.55
CA ALA A 154 -0.51 2.26 18.40
C ALA A 154 0.36 3.51 18.17
N GLN A 155 -0.24 4.71 18.22
CA GLN A 155 0.48 5.99 18.14
C GLN A 155 1.54 6.13 19.25
N LYS A 156 1.23 5.74 20.49
CA LYS A 156 2.19 5.78 21.60
C LYS A 156 3.35 4.80 21.39
N LEU A 157 3.08 3.61 20.86
CA LEU A 157 4.11 2.61 20.57
C LEU A 157 5.04 3.07 19.44
N GLU A 158 4.48 3.62 18.36
CA GLU A 158 5.26 4.19 17.25
C GLU A 158 6.11 5.38 17.73
N ASN A 159 5.54 6.28 18.55
CA ASN A 159 6.28 7.40 19.13
C ASN A 159 7.37 6.99 20.13
N LYS A 160 7.30 5.80 20.73
CA LYS A 160 8.39 5.22 21.53
C LYS A 160 9.48 4.59 20.66
N ASN A 161 9.11 4.06 19.48
CA ASN A 161 10.01 3.46 18.50
C ASN A 161 10.60 4.48 17.50
N LYS A 162 10.63 5.77 17.88
CA LYS A 162 10.97 6.94 17.03
C LYS A 162 12.45 7.03 16.60
N PHE A 163 13.07 5.90 16.31
CA PHE A 163 14.21 5.81 15.40
C PHE A 163 13.78 5.43 13.97
N ILE A 164 12.51 5.09 13.71
CA ILE A 164 12.02 4.80 12.35
C ILE A 164 10.66 5.48 12.07
N SER A 165 10.78 6.58 11.31
CA SER A 165 9.85 7.26 10.40
C SER A 165 8.47 7.80 10.85
N LYS A 166 8.34 9.12 10.69
CA LYS A 166 7.14 9.96 10.56
C LYS A 166 6.14 9.47 9.49
N ILE A 167 5.13 8.67 9.84
CA ILE A 167 4.01 8.35 8.91
C ILE A 167 2.61 8.61 9.50
N PHE A 168 2.46 8.86 10.80
CA PHE A 168 1.13 8.97 11.40
C PHE A 168 0.35 10.29 11.20
N ILE A 169 0.94 11.35 10.63
CA ILE A 169 0.34 12.70 10.68
C ILE A 169 -0.21 13.21 9.34
N TYR A 170 0.12 12.57 8.20
CA TYR A 170 -0.23 13.15 6.89
C TYR A 170 -1.55 12.65 6.26
N LEU A 171 -2.22 11.66 6.87
CA LEU A 171 -3.43 11.06 6.29
C LEU A 171 -4.72 11.87 6.49
N ILE A 172 -4.75 12.85 7.39
CA ILE A 172 -5.95 13.67 7.63
C ILE A 172 -6.02 14.91 6.72
N HIS A 173 -4.90 15.40 6.19
CA HIS A 173 -4.89 16.65 5.40
C HIS A 173 -5.23 16.48 3.91
N TYR A 174 -5.28 15.25 3.39
CA TYR A 174 -5.59 14.99 1.96
C TYR A 174 -6.97 14.35 1.72
N LEU A 175 -7.76 14.13 2.77
CA LEU A 175 -9.05 13.44 2.69
C LEU A 175 -10.21 14.26 2.09
N PHE A 176 -9.98 15.51 1.68
CA PHE A 176 -11.05 16.35 1.14
C PHE A 176 -11.15 16.42 -0.39
N TYR A 177 -10.24 15.80 -1.16
CA TYR A 177 -10.29 15.91 -2.63
C TYR A 177 -10.21 14.61 -3.45
N TYR A 178 -9.95 13.46 -2.83
CA TYR A 178 -10.00 12.17 -3.52
C TYR A 178 -10.57 11.12 -2.58
N PHE A 179 -11.80 10.69 -2.86
CA PHE A 179 -12.47 9.61 -2.15
C PHE A 179 -11.59 8.34 -2.17
N ILE A 180 -11.20 7.91 -0.97
CA ILE A 180 -10.76 6.56 -0.59
C ILE A 180 -9.42 6.08 -1.21
N PHE A 181 -8.31 6.57 -0.63
CA PHE A 181 -7.06 5.81 -0.51
C PHE A 181 -6.93 5.37 0.96
N VAL A 182 -7.53 4.23 1.31
CA VAL A 182 -7.34 3.62 2.63
C VAL A 182 -6.86 2.20 2.46
N ILE A 183 -5.66 2.05 1.93
CA ILE A 183 -4.77 0.95 2.29
C ILE A 183 -3.37 1.58 2.34
N ILE A 184 -2.48 1.09 3.22
CA ILE A 184 -1.00 1.03 3.07
C ILE A 184 -0.16 1.55 4.26
N ASN A 185 -0.70 2.25 5.26
CA ASN A 185 0.13 2.69 6.41
C ASN A 185 -0.33 2.25 7.81
N PHE A 186 -1.29 1.32 7.91
CA PHE A 186 -1.86 0.88 9.21
C PHE A 186 -1.68 -0.60 9.55
N ILE A 187 -0.84 -1.34 8.79
CA ILE A 187 -0.47 -2.74 9.09
C ILE A 187 1.01 -2.77 9.41
#